data_AF-A0A8T3CKX9-F1
#
_entry.id   AF-A0A8T3CKX9-F1
#
_cell.length_a   1.000
_cell.length_b   1.000
_cell.length_c   1.000
_cell.angle_alpha   90.00
_cell.angle_beta   90.00
_cell.angle_gamma   90.00
#
_symmetry.space_group_name_H-M   'P 1'
#
loop_
_entity.id
_entity.type
_entity.pdbx_description
1 polymer ?
#
loop_
_entity_poly.entity_id
_entity_poly.type
_entity_poly.pdbx_seq_one_letter_code
_entity_poly.pdbx_strand_id
1 'polypeptide(L)'
;MWQSLYPGDAVSLQGAVRDMMNSLFRCDFSVLKLYAGTSNISTSFIFGWKTNKVICSEPLCDAYKKHEIGLVKGDVCEKCRPKSIQELERECKKYRVVVIKDVRVLDIGVLVPLIRDPGLNLRIIQLFRDPRAVHNSRLKSKLALVKESVQVLRSKKQSDKYKRLLMPSNRSNRAENYVSSAMELICDSWLNDMSLVTNAPEWVKSNYIQIRYEDLVLYPVEELRRLYRFTNLTSSPIIEKFVLNMTRGEGYSSEKPFVISSRDAKEAIYAWRERLNVEQIARVEAYCSEVMRRLGYQSVGEET
;
A
#
# COMPACT_ATOMS: atom_id res chain seq x y z
N MET A 1 -2.99 -13.06 -4.29
CA MET A 1 -3.61 -13.71 -3.12
C MET A 1 -5.06 -13.32 -2.92
N TRP A 2 -5.40 -12.11 -2.43
CA TRP A 2 -6.79 -11.77 -2.09
C TRP A 2 -7.80 -12.02 -3.21
N GLN A 3 -7.43 -11.69 -4.45
CA GLN A 3 -8.24 -11.99 -5.63
C GLN A 3 -8.36 -13.50 -5.90
N SER A 4 -7.26 -14.25 -5.77
CA SER A 4 -7.22 -15.71 -5.98
C SER A 4 -8.01 -16.49 -4.91
N LEU A 5 -8.10 -15.94 -3.69
CA LEU A 5 -8.80 -16.56 -2.56
C LEU A 5 -10.20 -15.95 -2.31
N TYR A 6 -10.74 -15.22 -3.28
CA TYR A 6 -12.12 -14.72 -3.20
C TYR A 6 -13.12 -15.91 -3.15
N PRO A 7 -14.17 -15.90 -2.31
CA PRO A 7 -14.68 -14.79 -1.48
C PRO A 7 -14.21 -14.79 -0.01
N GLY A 8 -13.00 -15.25 0.29
CA GLY A 8 -12.41 -15.16 1.63
C GLY A 8 -12.43 -13.73 2.17
N ASP A 9 -12.71 -13.56 3.47
CA ASP A 9 -12.75 -12.24 4.11
C ASP A 9 -11.34 -11.76 4.50
N ALA A 10 -11.17 -10.45 4.64
CA ALA A 10 -9.86 -9.83 4.86
C ALA A 10 -9.11 -10.37 6.09
N VAL A 11 -9.83 -10.66 7.19
CA VAL A 11 -9.26 -11.14 8.45
C VAL A 11 -8.80 -12.59 8.33
N SER A 12 -9.61 -13.48 7.75
CA SER A 12 -9.19 -14.89 7.57
C SER A 12 -7.98 -15.05 6.64
N LEU A 13 -7.75 -14.11 5.72
CA LEU A 13 -6.61 -14.12 4.81
C LEU A 13 -5.28 -13.67 5.45
N GLN A 14 -5.30 -13.07 6.65
CA GLN A 14 -4.09 -12.50 7.24
C GLN A 14 -2.98 -13.53 7.51
N GLY A 15 -3.33 -14.76 7.91
CA GLY A 15 -2.34 -15.84 8.09
C GLY A 15 -1.60 -16.18 6.79
N ALA A 16 -2.34 -16.29 5.68
CA ALA A 16 -1.74 -16.50 4.37
C ALA A 16 -0.86 -15.32 3.94
N VAL A 17 -1.27 -14.08 4.22
CA VAL A 17 -0.46 -12.87 3.97
C VAL A 17 0.86 -12.94 4.73
N ARG A 18 0.84 -13.27 6.02
CA ARG A 18 2.05 -13.43 6.84
C ARG A 18 3.01 -14.45 6.23
N ASP A 19 2.50 -15.63 5.88
CA ASP A 19 3.34 -16.72 5.40
C ASP A 19 3.93 -16.39 4.03
N MET A 20 3.14 -15.77 3.14
CA MET A 20 3.63 -15.24 1.87
C MET A 20 4.70 -14.17 2.08
N MET A 21 4.50 -13.22 2.99
CA MET A 21 5.48 -12.18 3.31
C MET A 21 6.80 -12.77 3.81
N ASN A 22 6.74 -13.75 4.73
CA ASN A 22 7.91 -14.44 5.24
C ASN A 22 8.74 -15.09 4.10
N SER A 23 8.08 -15.81 3.18
CA SER A 23 8.77 -16.38 2.00
C SER A 23 9.37 -15.29 1.11
N LEU A 24 8.62 -14.23 0.79
CA LEU A 24 9.08 -13.17 -0.12
C LEU A 24 10.27 -12.38 0.45
N PHE A 25 10.30 -12.08 1.76
CA PHE A 25 11.46 -11.44 2.40
C PHE A 25 12.71 -12.32 2.38
N ARG A 26 12.56 -13.64 2.27
CA ARG A 26 13.65 -14.61 2.12
C ARG A 26 14.02 -14.87 0.66
N CYS A 27 13.49 -14.06 -0.27
CA CYS A 27 13.64 -14.25 -1.70
C CYS A 27 13.22 -15.66 -2.15
N ASP A 28 12.15 -16.22 -1.56
CA ASP A 28 11.48 -17.42 -2.01
C ASP A 28 10.16 -17.00 -2.68
N PHE A 29 10.18 -16.94 -4.01
CA PHE A 29 9.03 -16.53 -4.81
C PHE A 29 8.18 -17.74 -5.22
N SER A 30 8.59 -18.96 -4.88
CA SER A 30 7.83 -20.18 -5.17
C SER A 30 6.47 -20.20 -4.46
N VAL A 31 6.34 -19.50 -3.32
CA VAL A 31 5.08 -19.30 -2.59
C VAL A 31 3.96 -18.73 -3.48
N LEU A 32 4.31 -17.96 -4.52
CA LEU A 32 3.35 -17.37 -5.44
C LEU A 32 2.62 -18.41 -6.31
N LYS A 33 3.19 -19.62 -6.46
CA LYS A 33 2.55 -20.73 -7.18
C LYS A 33 1.22 -21.12 -6.57
N LEU A 34 1.08 -20.99 -5.25
CA LEU A 34 -0.18 -21.24 -4.52
C LEU A 34 -1.34 -20.37 -5.02
N TYR A 35 -1.03 -19.23 -5.65
CA TYR A 35 -2.02 -18.25 -6.13
C TYR A 35 -2.04 -18.10 -7.65
N ALA A 36 -1.22 -18.88 -8.38
CA ALA A 36 -1.07 -18.84 -9.82
C ALA A 36 -2.01 -19.79 -10.58
N GLY A 37 -2.76 -20.63 -9.86
CA GLY A 37 -3.61 -21.67 -10.46
C GLY A 37 -2.75 -22.69 -11.22
N THR A 38 -3.07 -22.92 -12.49
CA THR A 38 -2.33 -23.85 -13.37
C THR A 38 -1.20 -23.19 -14.16
N SER A 39 -0.99 -21.87 -13.99
CA SER A 39 -0.04 -21.12 -14.80
C SER A 39 1.40 -21.27 -14.28
N ASN A 40 2.34 -21.48 -15.20
CA ASN A 40 3.76 -21.36 -14.88
C ASN A 40 4.10 -19.91 -14.52
N ILE A 41 4.83 -19.72 -13.42
CA ILE A 41 5.24 -18.40 -12.97
C ILE A 41 6.64 -18.05 -13.48
N SER A 42 6.81 -16.78 -13.84
CA SER A 42 8.06 -16.18 -14.30
C SER A 42 8.16 -14.76 -13.73
N THR A 43 9.21 -14.02 -14.06
CA THR A 43 9.32 -12.61 -13.65
C THR A 43 8.13 -11.76 -14.09
N SER A 44 7.47 -12.09 -15.20
CA SER A 44 6.28 -11.35 -15.67
C SER A 44 5.00 -11.62 -14.87
N PHE A 45 5.01 -12.66 -14.02
CA PHE A 45 3.91 -12.94 -13.08
C PHE A 45 3.99 -12.02 -11.83
N ILE A 46 5.18 -11.50 -11.50
CA ILE A 46 5.36 -10.64 -10.33
C ILE A 46 4.56 -9.35 -10.52
N PHE A 47 3.71 -9.04 -9.54
CA PHE A 47 2.92 -7.81 -9.59
C PHE A 47 3.85 -6.59 -9.67
N GLY A 48 3.62 -5.73 -10.66
CA GLY A 48 4.45 -4.54 -10.90
C GLY A 48 5.82 -4.83 -11.52
N TRP A 49 6.05 -6.02 -12.11
CA TRP A 49 7.35 -6.36 -12.70
C TRP A 49 7.88 -5.33 -13.70
N LYS A 50 7.00 -4.71 -14.50
CA LYS A 50 7.36 -3.68 -15.50
C LYS A 50 7.98 -2.42 -14.90
N THR A 51 7.77 -2.17 -13.61
CA THR A 51 8.34 -1.01 -12.90
C THR A 51 9.33 -1.43 -11.81
N ASN A 52 9.67 -2.72 -11.74
CA ASN A 52 10.61 -3.23 -10.75
C ASN A 52 12.04 -3.06 -11.24
N LYS A 53 12.83 -2.24 -10.54
CA LYS A 53 14.22 -1.93 -10.92
C LYS A 53 15.10 -3.18 -11.05
N VAL A 54 14.93 -4.19 -10.21
CA VAL A 54 15.74 -5.41 -10.25
C VAL A 54 15.41 -6.25 -11.48
N ILE A 55 14.12 -6.47 -11.76
CA ILE A 55 13.67 -7.24 -12.93
C ILE A 55 14.05 -6.54 -14.24
N CYS A 56 13.97 -5.21 -14.26
CA CYS A 56 14.26 -4.40 -15.44
C CYS A 56 15.76 -4.08 -15.61
N SER A 57 16.65 -4.58 -14.74
CA SER A 57 18.09 -4.32 -14.83
C SER A 57 18.93 -5.59 -14.99
N GLU A 58 20.19 -5.42 -15.38
CA GLU A 58 21.12 -6.54 -15.57
C GLU A 58 21.29 -7.33 -14.25
N PRO A 59 21.38 -8.68 -14.31
CA PRO A 59 21.45 -9.52 -15.52
C PRO A 59 20.08 -10.00 -16.05
N LEU A 60 18.97 -9.61 -15.42
CA LEU A 60 17.63 -10.09 -15.82
C LEU A 60 17.12 -9.39 -17.08
N CYS A 61 17.44 -8.11 -17.25
CA CYS A 61 17.15 -7.33 -18.45
C CYS A 61 18.19 -6.23 -18.68
N ASP A 62 18.54 -5.93 -19.92
CA ASP A 62 19.50 -4.90 -20.32
C ASP A 62 18.90 -3.48 -20.41
N ALA A 63 17.62 -3.31 -20.10
CA ALA A 63 16.91 -2.03 -20.19
C ALA A 63 17.43 -0.96 -19.21
N TYR A 64 17.97 -1.36 -18.07
CA TYR A 64 18.47 -0.46 -17.02
C TYR A 64 19.70 -1.03 -16.32
N LYS A 65 20.46 -0.15 -15.66
CA LYS A 65 21.54 -0.55 -14.75
C LYS A 65 21.13 -0.44 -13.30
N LYS A 66 21.54 -1.43 -12.48
CA LYS A 66 21.23 -1.51 -11.05
C LYS A 66 21.60 -0.25 -10.25
N HIS A 67 22.75 0.36 -10.53
CA HIS A 67 23.29 1.50 -9.77
C HIS A 67 22.73 2.85 -10.21
N GLU A 68 22.00 2.91 -11.32
CA GLU A 68 21.40 4.15 -11.82
C GLU A 68 20.07 4.43 -11.11
N ILE A 69 20.01 5.57 -10.42
CA ILE A 69 18.81 6.04 -9.74
C ILE A 69 17.92 6.75 -10.76
N GLY A 70 16.67 6.29 -10.89
CA GLY A 70 15.71 6.87 -11.81
C GLY A 70 14.41 6.09 -11.86
N LEU A 71 13.40 6.69 -12.51
CA LEU A 71 12.10 6.05 -12.69
C LEU A 71 12.20 4.97 -13.78
N VAL A 72 11.74 3.76 -13.44
CA VAL A 72 11.64 2.66 -14.40
C VAL A 72 10.37 2.84 -15.22
N LYS A 73 10.52 2.98 -16.53
CA LYS A 73 9.41 3.18 -17.45
C LYS A 73 8.88 1.81 -17.91
N GLY A 74 7.59 1.59 -17.73
CA GLY A 74 6.96 0.30 -17.97
C GLY A 74 6.99 -0.16 -19.42
N ASP A 75 6.90 0.77 -20.37
CA ASP A 75 6.97 0.56 -21.82
C ASP A 75 8.37 0.13 -22.30
N VAL A 76 9.42 0.58 -21.60
CA VAL A 76 10.79 0.14 -21.85
C VAL A 76 10.97 -1.28 -21.31
N CYS A 77 10.58 -1.52 -20.06
CA CYS A 77 10.76 -2.83 -19.42
C CYS A 77 9.83 -3.91 -19.97
N GLU A 78 8.70 -3.55 -20.57
CA GLU A 78 7.78 -4.51 -21.23
C GLU A 78 8.45 -5.29 -22.37
N LYS A 79 9.53 -4.76 -22.95
CA LYS A 79 10.33 -5.43 -23.99
C LYS A 79 11.28 -6.50 -23.43
N CYS A 80 11.47 -6.55 -22.12
CA CYS A 80 12.32 -7.55 -21.46
C CYS A 80 11.68 -8.95 -21.57
N ARG A 81 12.49 -9.95 -21.92
CA ARG A 81 12.04 -11.35 -21.95
C ARG A 81 11.78 -11.85 -20.52
N PRO A 82 10.65 -12.53 -20.24
CA PRO A 82 10.41 -13.14 -18.94
C PRO A 82 11.52 -14.14 -18.57
N LYS A 83 11.97 -14.09 -17.32
CA LYS A 83 13.00 -14.98 -16.74
C LYS A 83 12.38 -15.95 -15.76
N SER A 84 13.07 -17.05 -15.49
CA SER A 84 12.61 -18.01 -14.49
C SER A 84 12.58 -17.38 -13.10
N ILE A 85 11.69 -17.86 -12.24
CA ILE A 85 11.65 -17.41 -10.84
C ILE A 85 12.95 -17.72 -10.11
N GLN A 86 13.61 -18.84 -10.42
CA GLN A 86 14.88 -19.20 -9.83
C GLN A 86 16.01 -18.23 -10.18
N GLU A 87 15.99 -17.64 -11.39
CA GLU A 87 16.90 -16.53 -11.74
C GLU A 87 16.63 -15.31 -10.86
N LEU A 88 15.35 -14.93 -10.68
CA LEU A 88 14.98 -13.82 -9.80
C LEU A 88 15.37 -14.07 -8.34
N GLU A 89 15.17 -15.29 -7.82
CA GLU A 89 15.56 -15.69 -6.46
C GLU A 89 17.07 -15.56 -6.26
N ARG A 90 17.86 -16.04 -7.23
CA ARG A 90 19.32 -15.92 -7.22
C ARG A 90 19.78 -14.46 -7.23
N GLU A 91 19.14 -13.61 -8.03
CA GLU A 91 19.47 -12.18 -8.05
C GLU A 91 19.02 -11.46 -6.79
N CYS A 92 17.82 -11.74 -6.27
CA CYS A 92 17.26 -11.15 -5.05
C CYS A 92 18.17 -11.39 -3.84
N LYS A 93 18.70 -12.61 -3.68
CA LYS A 93 19.61 -12.99 -2.58
C LYS A 93 20.93 -12.21 -2.56
N LYS A 94 21.30 -11.54 -3.65
CA LYS A 94 22.48 -10.65 -3.70
C LYS A 94 22.22 -9.28 -3.06
N TYR A 95 20.96 -8.92 -2.81
CA TYR A 95 20.60 -7.65 -2.19
C TYR A 95 20.54 -7.81 -0.68
N ARG A 96 21.14 -6.85 0.04
CA ARG A 96 21.11 -6.80 1.50
C ARG A 96 19.79 -6.30 2.07
N VAL A 97 18.95 -5.68 1.23
CA VAL A 97 17.69 -5.05 1.61
C VAL A 97 16.63 -5.49 0.62
N VAL A 98 15.51 -5.96 1.14
CA VAL A 98 14.30 -6.29 0.39
C VAL A 98 13.19 -5.35 0.86
N VAL A 99 12.53 -4.70 -0.09
CA VAL A 99 11.41 -3.79 0.20
C VAL A 99 10.16 -4.36 -0.45
N ILE A 100 9.13 -4.60 0.36
CA ILE A 100 7.82 -5.05 -0.12
C ILE A 100 6.81 -3.97 0.25
N LYS A 101 6.12 -3.44 -0.78
CA LYS A 101 4.97 -2.57 -0.59
C LYS A 101 3.70 -3.42 -0.62
N ASP A 102 2.90 -3.33 0.42
CA ASP A 102 1.59 -3.97 0.50
C ASP A 102 0.50 -2.97 0.89
N VAL A 103 -0.74 -3.24 0.46
CA VAL A 103 -1.93 -2.40 0.72
C VAL A 103 -3.11 -3.23 1.22
N ARG A 104 -2.86 -4.49 1.57
CA ARG A 104 -3.80 -5.57 1.91
C ARG A 104 -3.44 -6.32 3.19
N VAL A 105 -2.40 -5.89 3.91
CA VAL A 105 -2.25 -6.17 5.34
C VAL A 105 -3.27 -5.27 6.05
N LEU A 106 -4.28 -5.90 6.66
CA LEU A 106 -5.35 -5.16 7.34
C LEU A 106 -4.98 -4.94 8.81
N ASP A 107 -4.28 -5.89 9.43
CA ASP A 107 -3.87 -5.87 10.84
C ASP A 107 -2.35 -6.03 10.91
N ILE A 108 -1.66 -5.03 11.47
CA ILE A 108 -0.19 -5.06 11.58
C ILE A 108 0.31 -6.09 12.59
N GLY A 109 -0.54 -6.51 13.54
CA GLY A 109 -0.25 -7.56 14.52
C GLY A 109 0.15 -8.88 13.88
N VAL A 110 -0.34 -9.12 12.66
CA VAL A 110 -0.02 -10.28 11.82
C VAL A 110 1.46 -10.36 11.46
N LEU A 111 2.14 -9.21 11.38
CA LEU A 111 3.57 -9.11 11.05
C LEU A 111 4.48 -9.14 12.28
N VAL A 112 3.94 -9.05 13.50
CA VAL A 112 4.73 -9.09 14.74
C VAL A 112 5.60 -10.35 14.85
N PRO A 113 5.16 -11.57 14.46
CA PRO A 113 6.03 -12.74 14.43
C PRO A 113 7.26 -12.58 13.51
N LEU A 114 7.13 -11.83 12.41
CA LEU A 114 8.24 -11.60 11.47
C LEU A 114 9.22 -10.55 11.99
N ILE A 115 8.76 -9.58 12.80
CA ILE A 115 9.65 -8.66 13.52
C ILE A 115 10.52 -9.43 14.51
N ARG A 116 9.93 -10.43 15.19
CA ARG A 116 10.65 -11.26 16.18
C ARG A 116 11.66 -12.22 15.55
N ASP A 117 11.52 -12.53 14.27
CA ASP A 117 12.40 -13.46 13.56
C ASP A 117 13.79 -12.83 13.33
N PRO A 118 14.86 -13.35 13.98
CA PRO A 118 16.20 -12.80 13.86
C PRO A 118 16.77 -12.95 12.44
N GLY A 119 16.22 -13.84 11.61
CA GLY A 119 16.63 -14.05 10.22
C GLY A 119 16.10 -13.01 9.24
N LEU A 120 15.17 -12.13 9.63
CA LEU A 120 14.57 -11.13 8.75
C LEU A 120 15.01 -9.70 9.04
N ASN A 121 15.26 -9.34 10.31
CA ASN A 121 15.50 -7.94 10.73
C ASN A 121 14.45 -6.99 10.13
N LEU A 122 13.18 -7.37 10.25
CA LEU A 122 12.07 -6.68 9.60
C LEU A 122 11.83 -5.30 10.25
N ARG A 123 11.76 -4.27 9.42
CA ARG A 123 11.30 -2.92 9.80
C ARG A 123 10.02 -2.59 9.04
N ILE A 124 9.04 -2.02 9.73
CA ILE A 124 7.73 -1.67 9.19
C ILE A 124 7.61 -0.15 9.08
N ILE A 125 7.22 0.32 7.90
CA ILE A 125 6.87 1.72 7.65
C ILE A 125 5.38 1.75 7.29
N GLN A 126 4.53 2.24 8.19
CA GLN A 126 3.09 2.37 7.95
C GLN A 126 2.78 3.78 7.46
N LEU A 127 2.34 3.87 6.21
CA LEU A 127 1.94 5.12 5.56
C LEU A 127 0.45 5.38 5.81
N PHE A 128 0.16 6.44 6.54
CA PHE A 128 -1.18 6.97 6.70
C PHE A 128 -1.42 8.12 5.72
N ARG A 129 -2.68 8.40 5.42
CA ARG A 129 -3.11 9.52 4.58
C ARG A 129 -4.45 10.01 5.09
N ASP A 130 -4.80 11.26 4.83
CA ASP A 130 -6.13 11.79 5.13
C ASP A 130 -7.22 10.80 4.66
N PRO A 131 -8.08 10.28 5.56
CA PRO A 131 -9.13 9.34 5.20
C PRO A 131 -10.05 9.84 4.07
N ARG A 132 -10.27 11.15 3.96
CA ARG A 132 -11.07 11.77 2.88
C ARG A 132 -10.33 11.67 1.55
N ALA A 133 -9.02 11.90 1.53
CA ALA A 133 -8.19 11.71 0.35
C ALA A 133 -8.12 10.23 -0.08
N VAL A 134 -8.05 9.31 0.88
CA VAL A 134 -8.13 7.86 0.62
C VAL A 134 -9.49 7.49 0.04
N HIS A 135 -10.57 7.99 0.64
CA HIS A 135 -11.93 7.74 0.17
C HIS A 135 -12.14 8.22 -1.28
N ASN A 136 -11.74 9.46 -1.59
CA ASN A 136 -11.76 10.02 -2.95
C ASN A 136 -10.99 9.14 -3.95
N SER A 137 -9.77 8.70 -3.58
CA SER A 137 -8.97 7.81 -4.41
C SER A 137 -9.65 6.46 -4.65
N ARG A 138 -10.30 5.90 -3.62
CA ARG A 138 -10.99 4.60 -3.74
C ARG A 138 -12.25 4.73 -4.60
N LEU A 139 -13.02 5.81 -4.47
CA LEU A 139 -14.21 6.08 -5.29
C LEU A 139 -13.84 6.20 -6.78
N LYS A 140 -12.74 6.89 -7.08
CA LYS A 140 -12.23 7.00 -8.46
C LYS A 140 -11.89 5.64 -9.08
N SER A 141 -11.44 4.69 -8.26
CA SER A 141 -11.10 3.32 -8.69
C SER A 141 -12.14 2.28 -8.26
N LYS A 142 -13.41 2.69 -8.06
CA LYS A 142 -14.44 1.84 -7.44
C LYS A 142 -14.65 0.49 -8.13
N LEU A 143 -14.60 0.46 -9.46
CA LEU A 143 -14.75 -0.77 -10.23
C LEU A 143 -13.60 -1.77 -9.99
N ALA A 144 -12.38 -1.27 -9.81
CA ALA A 144 -11.22 -2.12 -9.52
C ALA A 144 -11.19 -2.59 -8.06
N LEU A 145 -11.76 -1.81 -7.14
CA LEU A 145 -11.68 -2.05 -5.69
C LEU A 145 -12.93 -2.69 -5.08
N VAL A 146 -14.02 -2.87 -5.85
CA VAL A 146 -15.28 -3.41 -5.32
C VAL A 146 -15.11 -4.79 -4.70
N LYS A 147 -14.37 -5.70 -5.35
CA LYS A 147 -14.13 -7.06 -4.83
C LYS A 147 -13.39 -7.03 -3.50
N GLU A 148 -12.32 -6.25 -3.41
CA GLU A 148 -11.54 -6.08 -2.19
C GLU A 148 -12.37 -5.44 -1.07
N SER A 149 -13.18 -4.42 -1.41
CA SER A 149 -14.06 -3.75 -0.44
C SER A 149 -15.13 -4.69 0.11
N VAL A 150 -15.63 -5.61 -0.72
CA VAL A 150 -16.53 -6.69 -0.27
C VAL A 150 -15.80 -7.65 0.68
N GLN A 151 -14.54 -8.02 0.41
CA GLN A 151 -13.76 -8.89 1.31
C GLN A 151 -13.51 -8.23 2.67
N VAL A 152 -13.22 -6.92 2.69
CA VAL A 152 -13.11 -6.12 3.93
C VAL A 152 -14.44 -6.13 4.69
N LEU A 153 -15.55 -5.81 4.01
CA LEU A 153 -16.88 -5.77 4.63
C LEU A 153 -17.36 -7.11 5.18
N ARG A 154 -16.87 -8.23 4.63
CA ARG A 154 -17.18 -9.58 5.14
C ARG A 154 -16.52 -9.86 6.48
N SER A 155 -15.46 -9.15 6.84
CA SER A 155 -14.81 -9.29 8.15
C SER A 155 -15.58 -8.62 9.30
N LYS A 156 -16.67 -7.90 9.01
CA LYS A 156 -17.56 -7.35 10.05
C LYS A 156 -18.20 -8.47 10.87
N LYS A 157 -18.04 -8.42 12.20
CA LYS A 157 -18.58 -9.44 13.13
C LYS A 157 -20.10 -9.55 13.02
N GLN A 158 -20.64 -10.74 13.23
CA GLN A 158 -22.09 -11.04 13.09
C GLN A 158 -23.01 -10.24 14.04
N SER A 159 -22.49 -9.66 15.13
CA SER A 159 -23.26 -8.84 16.08
C SER A 159 -23.84 -7.56 15.47
N ASP A 160 -23.32 -7.10 14.32
CA ASP A 160 -23.74 -5.84 13.68
C ASP A 160 -24.80 -6.04 12.58
N LYS A 161 -25.60 -7.10 12.70
CA LYS A 161 -26.61 -7.53 11.71
C LYS A 161 -27.67 -6.45 11.39
N TYR A 162 -27.93 -5.52 12.31
CA TYR A 162 -28.97 -4.50 12.16
C TYR A 162 -28.69 -3.43 11.08
N LYS A 163 -27.44 -3.28 10.60
CA LYS A 163 -27.08 -2.29 9.57
C LYS A 163 -27.19 -2.81 8.12
N ARG A 164 -27.58 -4.08 7.88
CA ARG A 164 -27.63 -4.70 6.52
C ARG A 164 -28.84 -4.31 5.66
N LEU A 165 -29.78 -3.53 6.19
CA LEU A 165 -31.11 -3.31 5.60
C LEU A 165 -31.22 -2.15 4.59
N LEU A 166 -30.12 -1.51 4.18
CA LEU A 166 -30.15 -0.33 3.30
C LEU A 166 -29.21 -0.49 2.09
N MET A 167 -29.45 -1.47 1.22
CA MET A 167 -28.72 -1.59 -0.06
C MET A 167 -29.63 -1.20 -1.24
N PRO A 168 -29.34 -0.11 -1.97
CA PRO A 168 -30.12 0.33 -3.13
C PRO A 168 -29.94 -0.57 -4.37
N SER A 169 -30.95 -0.58 -5.23
CA SER A 169 -31.17 -1.50 -6.37
C SER A 169 -30.29 -1.26 -7.61
N ASN A 170 -29.49 -0.19 -7.68
CA ASN A 170 -28.71 0.18 -8.87
C ASN A 170 -27.23 -0.25 -8.78
N ARG A 171 -26.68 -0.85 -9.84
CA ARG A 171 -25.33 -1.47 -9.85
C ARG A 171 -24.18 -0.47 -9.67
N SER A 172 -24.27 0.73 -10.23
CA SER A 172 -23.25 1.79 -10.08
C SER A 172 -23.19 2.32 -8.63
N ASN A 173 -24.37 2.54 -8.04
CA ASN A 173 -24.52 2.95 -6.64
C ASN A 173 -24.04 1.85 -5.69
N ARG A 174 -24.15 0.57 -6.06
CA ARG A 174 -23.70 -0.55 -5.23
C ARG A 174 -22.18 -0.60 -5.06
N ALA A 175 -21.41 -0.39 -6.13
CA ALA A 175 -19.95 -0.37 -6.04
C ALA A 175 -19.45 0.79 -5.18
N GLU A 176 -20.05 1.97 -5.35
CA GLU A 176 -19.79 3.13 -4.52
C GLU A 176 -20.10 2.84 -3.04
N ASN A 177 -21.28 2.32 -2.74
CA ASN A 177 -21.66 1.97 -1.37
C ASN A 177 -20.69 0.98 -0.72
N TYR A 178 -20.26 -0.08 -1.42
CA TYR A 178 -19.27 -1.01 -0.85
C TYR A 178 -17.92 -0.34 -0.57
N VAL A 179 -17.46 0.50 -1.49
CA VAL A 179 -16.19 1.22 -1.33
C VAL A 179 -16.27 2.22 -0.18
N SER A 180 -17.38 2.96 -0.06
CA SER A 180 -17.62 3.90 1.03
C SER A 180 -17.74 3.20 2.38
N SER A 181 -18.54 2.14 2.47
CA SER A 181 -18.74 1.42 3.74
C SER A 181 -17.48 0.70 4.21
N ALA A 182 -16.60 0.28 3.29
CA ALA A 182 -15.33 -0.33 3.68
C ALA A 182 -14.41 0.64 4.46
N MET A 183 -14.60 1.96 4.33
CA MET A 183 -13.81 2.95 5.07
C MET A 183 -14.00 2.84 6.59
N GLU A 184 -15.19 2.49 7.07
CA GLU A 184 -15.46 2.25 8.50
C GLU A 184 -14.46 1.22 9.06
N LEU A 185 -14.40 0.03 8.45
CA LEU A 185 -13.53 -1.05 8.89
C LEU A 185 -12.04 -0.77 8.65
N ILE A 186 -11.69 -0.02 7.61
CA ILE A 186 -10.30 0.38 7.36
C ILE A 186 -9.83 1.32 8.49
N CYS A 187 -10.64 2.31 8.85
CA CYS A 187 -10.32 3.23 9.94
C CYS A 187 -10.29 2.54 11.30
N ASP A 188 -11.22 1.63 11.58
CA ASP A 188 -11.18 0.79 12.78
C ASP A 188 -9.86 -0.01 12.85
N SER A 189 -9.43 -0.58 11.73
CA SER A 189 -8.17 -1.33 11.66
C SER A 189 -6.95 -0.44 11.94
N TRP A 190 -6.93 0.77 11.40
CA TRP A 190 -5.86 1.74 11.69
C TRP A 190 -5.80 2.11 13.17
N LEU A 191 -6.95 2.25 13.84
CA LEU A 191 -6.99 2.49 15.29
C LEU A 191 -6.44 1.31 16.08
N ASN A 192 -6.78 0.08 15.66
CA ASN A 192 -6.25 -1.13 16.26
C ASN A 192 -4.72 -1.22 16.08
N ASP A 193 -4.19 -0.93 14.88
CA ASP A 193 -2.76 -0.88 14.61
C ASP A 193 -2.05 0.15 15.50
N MET A 194 -2.59 1.37 15.57
CA MET A 194 -2.05 2.43 16.42
C MET A 194 -2.05 2.03 17.90
N SER A 195 -3.14 1.41 18.37
CA SER A 195 -3.27 0.92 19.74
C SER A 195 -2.26 -0.20 20.03
N LEU A 196 -2.12 -1.15 19.11
CA LEU A 196 -1.15 -2.24 19.21
C LEU A 196 0.26 -1.68 19.36
N VAL A 197 0.68 -0.79 18.47
CA VAL A 197 2.04 -0.21 18.50
C VAL A 197 2.25 0.62 19.76
N THR A 198 1.26 1.42 20.19
CA THR A 198 1.36 2.23 21.41
C THR A 198 1.62 1.37 22.65
N ASN A 199 0.94 0.23 22.73
CA ASN A 199 1.03 -0.71 23.86
C ASN A 199 2.10 -1.80 23.66
N ALA A 200 2.83 -1.79 22.54
CA ALA A 200 3.82 -2.81 22.23
C ALA A 200 5.10 -2.65 23.06
N PRO A 201 5.85 -3.75 23.26
CA PRO A 201 7.19 -3.71 23.84
C PRO A 201 8.20 -3.01 22.91
N GLU A 202 9.33 -2.57 23.47
CA GLU A 202 10.32 -1.72 22.79
C GLU A 202 10.93 -2.35 21.53
N TRP A 203 11.04 -3.68 21.47
CA TRP A 203 11.54 -4.38 20.29
C TRP A 203 10.57 -4.32 19.10
N VAL A 204 9.26 -4.09 19.33
CA VAL A 204 8.31 -3.81 18.25
C VAL A 204 8.39 -2.34 17.86
N LYS A 205 8.36 -1.44 18.85
CA LYS A 205 8.37 0.01 18.66
C LYS A 205 9.61 0.47 17.89
N SER A 206 10.78 -0.05 18.22
CA SER A 206 12.04 0.28 17.53
C SER A 206 12.12 -0.22 16.09
N ASN A 207 11.28 -1.19 15.70
CA ASN A 207 11.18 -1.75 14.35
C ASN A 207 9.95 -1.25 13.58
N TYR A 208 9.25 -0.23 14.08
CA TYR A 208 8.07 0.33 13.44
C TYR A 208 8.16 1.86 13.37
N ILE A 209 7.71 2.44 12.24
CA ILE A 209 7.50 3.88 12.12
C ILE A 209 6.20 4.19 11.39
N GLN A 210 5.50 5.21 11.89
CA GLN A 210 4.36 5.85 11.25
C GLN A 210 4.81 7.10 10.47
N ILE A 211 4.28 7.27 9.27
CA ILE A 211 4.49 8.44 8.42
C ILE A 211 3.17 8.87 7.76
N ARG A 212 2.94 10.18 7.61
CA ARG A 212 1.81 10.70 6.84
C ARG A 212 2.24 10.94 5.39
N TYR A 213 1.34 10.64 4.46
CA TYR A 213 1.54 10.86 3.04
C TYR A 213 1.78 12.34 2.73
N GLU A 214 1.06 13.21 3.42
CA GLU A 214 1.15 14.66 3.33
C GLU A 214 2.57 15.14 3.67
N ASP A 215 3.15 14.64 4.76
CA ASP A 215 4.54 14.95 5.13
C ASP A 215 5.53 14.39 4.09
N LEU A 216 5.31 13.15 3.65
CA LEU A 216 6.15 12.48 2.66
C LEU A 216 6.22 13.24 1.33
N VAL A 217 5.14 13.91 0.92
CA VAL A 217 5.09 14.64 -0.36
C VAL A 217 5.38 16.13 -0.24
N LEU A 218 5.13 16.75 0.92
CA LEU A 218 5.43 18.16 1.18
C LEU A 218 6.88 18.37 1.60
N TYR A 219 7.45 17.44 2.39
CA TYR A 219 8.83 17.49 2.91
C TYR A 219 9.63 16.25 2.48
N PRO A 220 9.74 15.96 1.17
CA PRO A 220 10.17 14.65 0.70
C PRO A 220 11.64 14.32 1.01
N VAL A 221 12.52 15.33 1.08
CA VAL A 221 13.94 15.11 1.47
C VAL A 221 14.08 14.83 2.96
N GLU A 222 13.31 15.54 3.79
CA GLU A 222 13.34 15.36 5.24
C GLU A 222 12.83 13.97 5.63
N GLU A 223 11.67 13.59 5.09
CA GLU A 223 11.10 12.26 5.32
C GLU A 223 11.97 11.15 4.73
N LEU A 224 12.61 11.35 3.57
CA LEU A 224 13.59 10.40 3.04
C LEU A 224 14.74 10.19 4.02
N ARG A 225 15.35 11.25 4.54
CA ARG A 225 16.45 11.16 5.52
C ARG A 225 16.00 10.48 6.81
N ARG A 226 14.79 10.76 7.29
CA ARG A 226 14.18 10.13 8.46
C ARG A 226 14.01 8.63 8.26
N LEU A 227 13.46 8.19 7.13
CA LEU A 227 13.28 6.77 6.79
C LEU A 227 14.61 6.04 6.61
N TYR A 228 15.61 6.70 6.00
CA TYR A 228 16.95 6.13 5.82
C TYR A 228 17.64 5.92 7.16
N ARG A 229 17.57 6.90 8.07
CA ARG A 229 18.06 6.75 9.44
C ARG A 229 17.33 5.62 10.16
N PHE A 230 15.99 5.59 10.07
CA PHE A 230 15.16 4.53 10.65
C PHE A 230 15.49 3.15 10.10
N THR A 231 16.03 3.01 8.89
CA THR A 231 16.41 1.73 8.27
C THR A 231 17.92 1.44 8.32
N ASN A 232 18.71 2.32 8.96
CA ASN A 232 20.17 2.26 8.99
C ASN A 232 20.78 2.22 7.57
N LEU A 233 20.19 2.97 6.65
CA LEU A 233 20.66 3.17 5.28
C LEU A 233 21.23 4.58 5.11
N THR A 234 22.11 4.75 4.13
CA THR A 234 22.75 6.03 3.83
C THR A 234 22.05 6.73 2.68
N SER A 235 21.55 7.95 2.91
CA SER A 235 20.99 8.80 1.86
C SER A 235 22.11 9.35 0.99
N SER A 236 21.83 9.61 -0.28
CA SER A 236 22.76 10.27 -1.21
C SER A 236 22.10 11.48 -1.87
N PRO A 237 22.86 12.50 -2.29
CA PRO A 237 22.31 13.66 -3.00
C PRO A 237 21.50 13.27 -4.26
N ILE A 238 21.89 12.18 -4.93
CA ILE A 238 21.21 11.70 -6.14
C ILE A 238 19.81 11.18 -5.80
N ILE A 239 19.65 10.44 -4.70
CA ILE A 239 18.33 9.94 -4.30
C ILE A 239 17.43 11.05 -3.73
N GLU A 240 18.01 12.03 -3.04
CA GLU A 240 17.29 13.22 -2.59
C GLU A 240 16.76 14.04 -3.76
N LYS A 241 17.58 14.23 -4.80
CA LYS A 241 17.14 14.88 -6.04
C LYS A 241 16.05 14.07 -6.75
N PHE A 242 16.20 12.75 -6.78
CA PHE A 242 15.19 11.87 -7.38
C PHE A 242 13.84 11.98 -6.67
N VAL A 243 13.81 11.92 -5.33
CA VAL A 243 12.57 11.97 -4.57
C VAL A 243 11.88 13.33 -4.71
N LEU A 244 12.65 14.43 -4.71
CA LEU A 244 12.14 15.78 -5.00
C LEU A 244 11.51 15.90 -6.39
N ASN A 245 12.15 15.29 -7.39
CA ASN A 245 11.64 15.33 -8.76
C ASN A 245 10.37 14.51 -8.93
N MET A 246 10.17 13.47 -8.12
CA MET A 246 8.96 12.63 -8.15
C MET A 246 7.71 13.33 -7.58
N THR A 247 7.89 14.36 -6.75
CA THR A 247 6.78 15.13 -6.13
C THR A 247 6.49 16.46 -6.81
N ARG A 248 7.23 16.78 -7.87
CA ARG A 248 7.14 18.04 -8.65
C ARG A 248 6.82 17.79 -10.13
N GLY A 249 6.11 16.70 -10.40
CA GLY A 249 5.72 16.34 -11.76
C GLY A 249 4.53 17.14 -12.26
N GLU A 250 4.12 16.84 -13.49
CA GLU A 250 2.88 17.36 -14.05
C GLU A 250 1.66 16.82 -13.27
N GLY A 251 0.52 17.50 -13.42
CA GLY A 251 -0.72 17.23 -12.70
C GLY A 251 -1.26 15.81 -12.89
N TYR A 252 -2.25 15.46 -12.08
CA TYR A 252 -2.79 14.11 -11.97
C TYR A 252 -3.59 13.68 -13.20
N SER A 253 -3.10 12.70 -13.97
CA SER A 253 -3.91 12.03 -14.99
C SER A 253 -4.98 11.14 -14.35
N SER A 254 -6.24 11.43 -14.64
CA SER A 254 -7.39 10.69 -14.14
C SER A 254 -7.56 9.29 -14.72
N GLU A 255 -6.95 9.03 -15.88
CA GLU A 255 -7.14 7.83 -16.67
C GLU A 255 -6.29 6.64 -16.17
N LYS A 256 -5.21 6.92 -15.41
CA LYS A 256 -4.23 5.90 -15.00
C LYS A 256 -3.89 5.99 -13.50
N PRO A 257 -4.85 5.71 -12.59
CA PRO A 257 -4.69 5.96 -11.16
C PRO A 257 -3.52 5.18 -10.52
N PHE A 258 -3.24 3.97 -11.02
CA PHE A 258 -2.22 3.06 -10.49
C PHE A 258 -0.84 3.18 -11.15
N VAL A 259 -0.67 4.05 -12.15
CA VAL A 259 0.63 4.24 -12.81
C VAL A 259 1.56 5.03 -11.90
N ILE A 260 2.79 4.54 -11.75
CA ILE A 260 3.85 5.23 -11.02
C ILE A 260 4.43 6.29 -11.96
N SER A 261 4.24 7.56 -11.62
CA SER A 261 4.77 8.71 -12.35
C SER A 261 5.18 9.79 -11.36
N SER A 262 6.01 10.72 -11.81
CA SER A 262 6.13 11.99 -11.10
C SER A 262 4.78 12.71 -11.15
N ARG A 263 4.37 13.34 -10.05
CA ARG A 263 3.07 14.01 -9.90
C ARG A 263 3.20 15.26 -9.04
N ASP A 264 2.29 16.22 -9.23
CA ASP A 264 2.12 17.32 -8.28
C ASP A 264 1.57 16.80 -6.95
N ALA A 265 2.41 16.87 -5.92
CA ALA A 265 2.07 16.51 -4.54
C ALA A 265 0.88 17.30 -3.98
N LYS A 266 0.79 18.60 -4.26
CA LYS A 266 -0.23 19.49 -3.70
C LYS A 266 -1.60 19.17 -4.26
N GLU A 267 -1.69 18.97 -5.58
CA GLU A 267 -2.93 18.54 -6.22
C GLU A 267 -3.42 17.21 -5.62
N ALA A 268 -2.49 16.25 -5.41
CA ALA A 268 -2.84 14.94 -4.89
C ALA A 268 -3.42 14.97 -3.46
N ILE A 269 -2.93 15.84 -2.56
CA ILE A 269 -3.40 15.91 -1.17
C ILE A 269 -4.73 16.65 -1.03
N TYR A 270 -4.98 17.70 -1.82
CA TYR A 270 -6.17 18.54 -1.67
C TYR A 270 -7.33 18.18 -2.61
N ALA A 271 -7.12 17.31 -3.59
CA ALA A 271 -8.14 16.94 -4.59
C ALA A 271 -9.46 16.39 -4.01
N TRP A 272 -9.52 15.95 -2.75
CA TRP A 272 -10.79 15.51 -2.15
C TRP A 272 -11.73 16.67 -1.84
N ARG A 273 -11.20 17.87 -1.58
CA ARG A 273 -11.98 19.07 -1.26
C ARG A 273 -12.90 19.49 -2.41
N GLU A 274 -12.43 19.31 -3.64
CA GLU A 274 -13.18 19.67 -4.85
C GLU A 274 -14.01 18.51 -5.41
N ARG A 275 -13.63 17.26 -5.10
CA ARG A 275 -14.20 16.05 -5.75
C ARG A 275 -15.22 15.31 -4.90
N LEU A 276 -15.19 15.45 -3.58
CA LEU A 276 -16.18 14.86 -2.69
C LEU A 276 -17.29 15.85 -2.39
N ASN A 277 -18.53 15.37 -2.34
CA ASN A 277 -19.64 16.18 -1.85
C ASN A 277 -19.69 16.19 -0.30
N VAL A 278 -20.49 17.11 0.25
CA VAL A 278 -20.62 17.31 1.70
C VAL A 278 -21.05 16.03 2.42
N GLU A 279 -21.97 15.25 1.85
CA GLU A 279 -22.44 14.00 2.46
C GLU A 279 -21.32 12.95 2.52
N GLN A 280 -20.54 12.82 1.45
CA GLN A 280 -19.39 11.91 1.38
C GLN A 280 -18.31 12.29 2.39
N ILE A 281 -18.02 13.60 2.52
CA ILE A 281 -17.07 14.12 3.51
C ILE A 281 -17.57 13.80 4.92
N ALA A 282 -18.79 14.21 5.25
CA ALA A 282 -19.39 14.01 6.57
C ALA A 282 -19.43 12.52 6.95
N ARG A 283 -19.71 11.63 6.00
CA ARG A 283 -19.71 10.18 6.23
C ARG A 283 -18.32 9.65 6.59
N VAL A 284 -17.28 10.10 5.89
CA VAL A 284 -15.90 9.70 6.20
C VAL A 284 -15.46 10.25 7.55
N GLU A 285 -15.74 11.53 7.82
CA GLU A 285 -15.41 12.17 9.10
C GLU A 285 -16.13 11.46 10.27
N ALA A 286 -17.38 11.04 10.09
CA ALA A 286 -18.10 10.27 11.10
C ALA A 286 -17.42 8.92 11.39
N TYR A 287 -17.00 8.18 10.35
CA TYR A 287 -16.36 6.88 10.52
C TYR A 287 -14.92 6.96 11.02
N CYS A 288 -14.18 7.99 10.63
CA CYS A 288 -12.74 8.09 10.82
C CYS A 288 -12.32 9.23 11.75
N SER A 289 -13.25 9.83 12.51
CA SER A 289 -13.01 10.97 13.40
C SER A 289 -11.81 10.75 14.33
N GLU A 290 -11.76 9.63 15.03
CA GLU A 290 -10.68 9.32 15.96
C GLU A 290 -9.33 9.10 15.24
N VAL A 291 -9.34 8.48 14.06
CA VAL A 291 -8.15 8.35 13.20
C VAL A 291 -7.65 9.73 12.79
N MET A 292 -8.55 10.60 12.33
CA MET A 292 -8.23 11.95 11.89
C MET A 292 -7.60 12.74 13.03
N ARG A 293 -8.22 12.70 14.22
CA ARG A 293 -7.70 13.34 15.43
C ARG A 293 -6.30 12.87 15.79
N ARG A 294 -6.03 11.56 15.78
CA ARG A 294 -4.71 10.99 16.08
C ARG A 294 -3.64 11.33 15.04
N LEU A 295 -4.03 11.54 13.79
CA LEU A 295 -3.13 11.91 12.69
C LEU A 295 -3.02 13.43 12.49
N GLY A 296 -3.75 14.23 13.29
CA GLY A 296 -3.74 15.68 13.22
C GLY A 296 -4.48 16.26 12.00
N TYR A 297 -5.48 15.55 11.48
CA TYR A 297 -6.38 16.08 10.44
C TYR A 297 -7.59 16.74 11.10
N GLN A 298 -7.87 17.99 10.72
CA GLN A 298 -9.05 18.73 11.17
C GLN A 298 -10.27 18.34 10.33
N SER A 299 -11.43 18.30 10.98
CA SER A 299 -12.70 18.18 10.25
C SER A 299 -13.02 19.50 9.53
N VAL A 300 -13.82 19.45 8.46
CA VAL A 300 -14.15 20.66 7.68
C VAL A 300 -14.83 21.74 8.55
N GLY A 301 -15.56 21.34 9.59
CA GLY A 301 -16.19 22.28 10.53
C GLY A 301 -15.24 22.96 11.53
N GLU A 302 -14.00 22.48 11.67
CA GLU A 302 -13.00 22.98 12.62
C GLU A 302 -11.90 23.83 11.94
N GLU A 303 -11.83 23.82 10.61
CA GLU A 303 -10.92 24.67 9.83
C GLU A 303 -11.44 26.12 9.84
N THR A 304 -10.97 26.92 10.80
CA THR A 304 -11.26 28.35 10.94
C THR A 304 -10.12 29.21 10.43
#